data_AF-A0A093HYD7-F1
#
_entry.id   AF-A0A093HYD7-F1
#
_cell.length_a   1.000
_cell.length_b   1.000
_cell.length_c   1.000
_cell.angle_alpha   90.00
_cell.angle_beta   90.00
_cell.angle_gamma   90.00
#
_symmetry.space_group_name_H-M   'P 1'
#
loop_
_entity.id
_entity.type
_entity.pdbx_description
1 polymer ?
#
loop_
_entity_poly.entity_id
_entity_poly.type
_entity_poly.pdbx_seq_one_letter_code
_entity_poly.pdbx_strand_id
1 'polypeptide(L)'
;FRFKDSLAEDLRRADLVISHAGAGSCLETLEEGKPLIVVINEKLMNNHQLELAKQLHRDGHVLYCNCSTLVETLQSMDLSTLKPFPPGQPEKFALFLDKAVGFE
;
A
#
# COMPACT_ATOMS: atom_id res chain seq x y z
N PHE A 1 -8.71 -5.08 17.62
CA PHE A 1 -9.62 -4.48 16.62
C PHE A 1 -10.65 -5.53 16.23
N ARG A 2 -11.94 -5.20 16.14
CA ARG A 2 -12.93 -6.13 15.56
C ARG A 2 -13.00 -5.89 14.07
N PHE A 3 -13.36 -6.92 13.30
CA PHE A 3 -13.63 -6.75 11.88
C PHE A 3 -14.71 -5.67 11.67
N LYS A 4 -14.53 -4.83 10.66
CA LYS A 4 -15.44 -3.76 10.25
C LYS A 4 -15.64 -3.85 8.74
N ASP A 5 -16.80 -3.42 8.28
CA ASP A 5 -17.14 -3.40 6.84
C ASP A 5 -16.35 -2.34 6.05
N SER A 6 -15.80 -1.32 6.75
CA SER A 6 -14.99 -0.28 6.12
C SER A 6 -13.94 0.28 7.08
N LEU A 7 -12.78 0.63 6.54
CA LEU A 7 -11.70 1.34 7.24
C LEU A 7 -11.72 2.85 6.97
N ALA A 8 -12.61 3.35 6.12
CA ALA A 8 -12.51 4.70 5.55
C ALA A 8 -12.51 5.82 6.62
N GLU A 9 -13.31 5.69 7.69
CA GLU A 9 -13.30 6.67 8.78
C GLU A 9 -11.99 6.62 9.58
N ASP A 10 -11.48 5.42 9.87
CA ASP A 10 -10.22 5.24 10.58
C ASP A 10 -9.06 5.82 9.76
N LEU A 11 -9.04 5.59 8.44
CA LEU A 11 -8.05 6.14 7.52
C LEU A 11 -8.10 7.67 7.48
N ARG A 12 -9.28 8.27 7.29
CA ARG A 12 -9.43 9.74 7.27
C ARG A 12 -8.91 10.40 8.53
N ARG A 13 -9.09 9.78 9.68
CA ARG A 13 -8.64 10.29 10.99
C ARG A 13 -7.17 10.02 11.29
N ALA A 14 -6.53 9.11 10.58
CA ALA A 14 -5.13 8.77 10.81
C ALA A 14 -4.20 9.81 10.19
N ASP A 15 -3.10 10.09 10.88
CA ASP A 15 -1.95 10.86 10.35
C ASP A 15 -0.89 9.93 9.73
N LEU A 16 -0.85 8.67 10.17
CA LEU A 16 0.05 7.62 9.70
C LEU A 16 -0.65 6.27 9.82
N VAL A 17 -0.47 5.42 8.81
CA VAL A 17 -0.98 4.05 8.80
C VAL A 17 0.18 3.06 8.76
N ILE A 18 0.08 1.99 9.56
CA ILE A 18 1.03 0.88 9.58
C ILE A 18 0.26 -0.39 9.20
N SER A 19 0.64 -1.03 8.10
CA SER A 19 -0.11 -2.18 7.53
C SER A 19 0.81 -3.37 7.24
N HIS A 20 0.32 -4.59 7.42
CA HIS A 20 1.10 -5.82 7.22
C HIS A 20 1.25 -6.26 5.74
N ALA A 21 1.31 -5.32 4.78
CA ALA A 21 1.37 -5.61 3.34
C ALA A 21 0.14 -6.32 2.75
N GLY A 22 -1.03 -6.21 3.38
CA GLY A 22 -2.30 -6.60 2.74
C GLY A 22 -2.62 -5.65 1.59
N ALA A 23 -2.76 -6.17 0.36
CA ALA A 23 -2.88 -5.35 -0.85
C ALA A 23 -4.06 -4.36 -0.78
N GLY A 24 -5.27 -4.82 -0.40
CA GLY A 24 -6.45 -3.96 -0.26
C GLY A 24 -6.24 -2.82 0.74
N SER A 25 -5.78 -3.14 1.95
CA SER A 25 -5.53 -2.13 2.98
C SER A 25 -4.43 -1.13 2.57
N CYS A 26 -3.40 -1.57 1.83
CA CYS A 26 -2.37 -0.66 1.32
C CYS A 26 -2.95 0.30 0.27
N LEU A 27 -3.73 -0.23 -0.69
CA LEU A 27 -4.33 0.58 -1.75
C LEU A 27 -5.36 1.56 -1.19
N GLU A 28 -6.27 1.12 -0.32
CA GLU A 28 -7.26 1.99 0.34
C GLU A 28 -6.59 3.14 1.12
N THR A 29 -5.47 2.84 1.81
CA THR A 29 -4.70 3.85 2.54
C THR A 29 -4.10 4.90 1.59
N LEU A 30 -3.53 4.43 0.48
CA LEU A 30 -2.90 5.28 -0.53
C LEU A 30 -3.92 6.11 -1.30
N GLU A 31 -5.11 5.56 -1.57
CA GLU A 31 -6.24 6.27 -2.19
C GLU A 31 -6.78 7.39 -1.29
N GLU A 32 -6.80 7.18 0.04
CA GLU A 32 -7.11 8.22 1.03
C GLU A 32 -5.96 9.22 1.24
N GLY A 33 -4.85 9.09 0.49
CA GLY A 33 -3.70 9.99 0.53
C GLY A 33 -2.91 9.93 1.83
N LYS A 34 -2.98 8.82 2.56
CA LYS A 34 -2.38 8.69 3.89
C LYS A 34 -0.96 8.14 3.82
N PRO A 35 -0.01 8.70 4.61
CA PRO A 35 1.31 8.11 4.74
C PRO A 35 1.24 6.66 5.25
N LEU A 36 2.02 5.78 4.63
CA LEU A 36 1.94 4.34 4.86
C LEU A 36 3.34 3.73 5.12
N ILE A 37 3.44 2.99 6.23
CA ILE A 37 4.55 2.07 6.51
C ILE A 37 4.05 0.64 6.36
N VAL A 38 4.69 -0.11 5.46
CA VAL A 38 4.38 -1.51 5.21
C VAL A 38 5.30 -2.41 6.04
N VAL A 39 4.73 -3.20 6.94
CA VAL A 39 5.47 -4.15 7.79
C VAL A 39 5.37 -5.56 7.19
N ILE A 40 6.47 -6.04 6.63
CA ILE A 40 6.51 -7.33 5.94
C ILE A 40 6.65 -8.47 6.96
N ASN A 41 5.86 -9.53 6.76
CA ASN A 41 6.06 -10.79 7.47
C ASN A 41 7.00 -11.71 6.66
N GLU A 42 8.27 -11.73 7.04
CA GLU A 42 9.31 -12.55 6.40
C GLU A 42 9.10 -14.06 6.54
N LYS A 43 8.18 -14.50 7.41
CA LYS A 43 7.88 -15.93 7.63
C LYS A 43 6.79 -16.48 6.72
N LEU A 44 6.05 -15.62 6.01
CA LEU A 44 5.02 -16.03 5.06
C LEU A 44 5.67 -16.20 3.68
N MET A 45 5.72 -17.45 3.21
CA MET A 45 6.44 -17.92 2.02
C MET A 45 5.96 -17.32 0.67
N ASN A 46 4.84 -16.60 0.66
CA ASN A 46 4.25 -16.04 -0.55
C ASN A 46 4.74 -14.60 -0.72
N ASN A 47 5.87 -14.45 -1.41
CA ASN A 47 6.60 -13.18 -1.63
C ASN A 47 5.80 -12.05 -2.32
N HIS A 48 4.54 -12.25 -2.69
CA HIS A 48 3.70 -11.24 -3.31
C HIS A 48 3.50 -9.98 -2.45
N GLN A 49 3.44 -10.14 -1.13
CA GLN A 49 3.38 -9.00 -0.20
C GLN A 49 4.65 -8.16 -0.27
N LEU A 50 5.81 -8.83 -0.35
CA LEU A 50 7.11 -8.20 -0.48
C LEU A 50 7.27 -7.51 -1.84
N GLU A 51 6.81 -8.13 -2.92
CA GLU A 51 6.82 -7.55 -4.27
C GLU A 51 6.03 -6.24 -4.32
N LEU A 52 4.81 -6.23 -3.78
CA LEU A 52 3.99 -5.03 -3.69
C LEU A 52 4.69 -3.92 -2.87
N ALA A 53 5.17 -4.26 -1.67
CA ALA A 53 5.84 -3.31 -0.79
C ALA A 53 7.10 -2.72 -1.45
N LYS A 54 7.93 -3.56 -2.08
CA LYS A 54 9.13 -3.13 -2.81
C LYS A 54 8.80 -2.23 -3.98
N GLN A 55 7.77 -2.56 -4.76
CA GLN A 55 7.39 -1.76 -5.91
C GLN A 55 6.88 -0.39 -5.47
N LEU A 56 5.94 -0.34 -4.52
CA LEU A 56 5.42 0.92 -3.98
C LEU A 56 6.53 1.79 -3.37
N HIS A 57 7.47 1.18 -2.67
CA HIS A 57 8.60 1.89 -2.08
C HIS A 57 9.56 2.43 -3.14
N ARG A 58 9.88 1.62 -4.16
CA ARG A 58 10.72 2.01 -5.29
C ARG A 58 10.13 3.21 -6.03
N ASP A 59 8.81 3.25 -6.15
CA ASP A 59 8.09 4.35 -6.79
C ASP A 59 7.96 5.59 -5.87
N GLY A 60 8.29 5.42 -4.58
CA GLY A 60 8.36 6.49 -3.57
C GLY A 60 7.05 6.74 -2.83
N HIS A 61 6.12 5.79 -2.82
CA HIS A 61 4.79 5.95 -2.23
C HIS A 61 4.71 5.48 -0.77
N VAL A 62 5.57 4.55 -0.37
CA VAL A 62 5.54 3.96 0.98
C VAL A 62 6.95 3.83 1.56
N LEU A 63 7.03 3.74 2.87
CA LEU A 63 8.16 3.11 3.55
C LEU A 63 7.81 1.65 3.81
N TYR A 64 8.82 0.79 3.89
CA TYR A 64 8.60 -0.58 4.34
C TYR A 64 9.70 -1.02 5.31
N CYS A 65 9.33 -1.94 6.20
CA CYS A 65 10.24 -2.54 7.16
C CYS A 65 9.78 -3.96 7.50
N ASN A 66 10.51 -4.63 8.37
CA ASN A 66 10.05 -5.85 9.04
C ASN A 66 9.81 -5.57 10.54
N CYS A 67 9.35 -6.55 11.29
CA CYS A 67 9.06 -6.35 12.71
C CYS A 67 10.28 -5.94 13.55
N SER A 68 11.49 -6.36 13.18
CA SER A 68 12.72 -5.99 13.92
C SER A 68 13.20 -4.57 13.63
N THR A 69 12.93 -4.05 12.44
CA THR A 69 13.37 -2.71 11.98
C THR A 69 12.28 -1.64 12.10
N LEU A 70 11.07 -2.01 12.55
CA LEU A 70 9.94 -1.07 12.68
C LEU A 70 10.26 0.12 13.59
N VAL A 71 10.93 -0.11 14.73
CA VAL A 71 11.27 0.95 15.67
C VAL A 71 12.23 1.96 15.05
N GLU A 72 13.28 1.47 14.38
CA GLU A 72 14.26 2.31 13.67
C GLU A 72 13.59 3.10 12.54
N THR A 73 12.68 2.45 11.79
CA THR A 73 11.92 3.10 10.72
C THR A 73 11.06 4.24 11.26
N LEU A 74 10.36 4.04 12.38
CA LEU A 74 9.55 5.09 13.01
C LEU A 74 10.38 6.26 13.55
N GLN A 75 11.61 6.02 13.97
CA GLN A 75 12.51 7.06 14.48
C GLN A 75 13.16 7.89 13.37
N SER A 76 13.41 7.28 12.21
CA SER A 76 14.12 7.88 11.08
C SER A 76 13.21 8.29 9.91
N MET A 77 11.91 7.99 9.99
CA MET A 77 10.97 8.28 8.91
C MET A 77 10.93 9.77 8.57
N ASP A 78 10.94 10.05 7.28
CA ASP A 78 10.62 11.36 6.73
C ASP A 78 9.44 11.22 5.77
N LEU A 79 8.24 11.46 6.29
CA LEU A 79 7.00 11.34 5.53
C LEU A 79 6.88 12.40 4.42
N SER A 80 7.65 13.49 4.49
CA SER A 80 7.64 14.54 3.46
C SER A 80 8.25 14.07 2.12
N THR A 81 9.03 12.99 2.16
CA THR A 81 9.63 12.38 0.97
C THR A 81 8.65 11.51 0.17
N LEU A 82 7.50 11.17 0.75
CA LEU A 82 6.52 10.29 0.13
C LEU A 82 5.72 11.02 -0.95
N LYS A 83 5.65 10.39 -2.13
CA LYS A 83 4.87 10.88 -3.25
C LYS A 83 3.42 10.38 -3.12
N PRO A 84 2.42 11.25 -3.33
CA PRO A 84 1.03 10.82 -3.42
C PRO A 84 0.87 9.68 -4.45
N PHE A 85 0.07 8.69 -4.10
CA PHE A 85 -0.23 7.60 -5.02
C PHE A 85 -1.17 8.10 -6.13
N PRO A 86 -0.89 7.81 -7.40
CA PRO A 86 -1.75 8.26 -8.48
C PRO A 86 -3.13 7.58 -8.38
N PRO A 87 -4.21 8.27 -8.77
CA PRO A 87 -5.52 7.65 -8.84
C PRO A 87 -5.49 6.47 -9.82
N GLY A 88 -6.25 5.43 -9.50
CA GLY A 88 -6.45 4.29 -10.39
C GLY A 88 -7.04 4.73 -11.73
N GLN A 89 -6.72 3.98 -12.79
CA GLN A 89 -7.19 4.25 -14.15
C GLN A 89 -7.90 3.00 -14.70
N PRO A 90 -9.15 2.74 -14.27
CA PRO A 90 -9.90 1.55 -14.67
C PRO A 90 -10.06 1.41 -16.17
N GLU A 91 -10.09 2.55 -16.90
CA GLU A 91 -10.24 2.59 -18.35
C GLU A 91 -9.07 1.91 -19.05
N LYS A 92 -7.84 2.08 -18.52
CA LYS A 92 -6.66 1.39 -19.07
C LYS A 92 -6.76 -0.12 -18.92
N PHE A 93 -7.34 -0.58 -17.82
CA PHE A 93 -7.55 -2.00 -17.59
C PHE A 93 -8.65 -2.56 -18.50
N ALA A 94 -9.77 -1.84 -18.66
CA ALA A 94 -10.84 -2.20 -19.59
C ALA A 94 -10.30 -2.31 -21.04
N LEU A 95 -9.56 -1.30 -21.50
CA LEU A 95 -8.94 -1.30 -22.84
C LEU A 95 -7.94 -2.46 -23.02
N PHE A 96 -7.15 -2.76 -22.00
CA PHE A 96 -6.25 -3.91 -22.03
C PHE A 96 -7.02 -5.23 -22.14
N LEU A 97 -8.10 -5.39 -21.36
CA LEU A 97 -8.96 -6.55 -21.42
C LEU A 97 -9.57 -6.68 -22.81
N ASP A 98 -10.26 -5.66 -23.33
CA ASP A 98 -10.90 -5.69 -24.65
C ASP A 98 -9.92 -6.17 -25.74
N LYS A 99 -8.68 -5.67 -25.71
CA LYS A 99 -7.60 -6.09 -26.61
C LYS A 99 -7.11 -7.53 -26.37
N ALA A 100 -7.01 -7.97 -25.12
CA ALA A 100 -6.52 -9.29 -24.76
C ALA A 100 -7.55 -10.40 -25.00
N VAL A 101 -8.84 -10.11 -24.81
CA VAL A 101 -9.94 -11.05 -25.05
C VAL A 101 -10.55 -10.95 -26.45
N GLY A 102 -10.15 -9.97 -27.26
CA GLY A 102 -10.49 -9.91 -28.69
C GLY A 102 -11.88 -9.37 -28.99
N PHE A 103 -12.40 -8.47 -28.16
CA PHE A 103 -13.57 -7.67 -28.51
C PHE A 103 -13.12 -6.47 -29.37
N GLU A 104 -12.80 -6.72 -30.65
CA GLU A 104 -12.77 -5.69 -31.71
C GLU A 104 -14.04 -5.77 -32.55
#